data_AF-A0A139MWY6-F1
#
_entry.id   AF-A0A139MWY6-F1
#
_cell.length_a   1.000
_cell.length_b   1.000
_cell.length_c   1.000
_cell.angle_alpha   90.00
_cell.angle_beta   90.00
_cell.angle_gamma   90.00
#
_symmetry.space_group_name_H-M   'P 1'
#
loop_
_entity.id
_entity.type
_entity.pdbx_description
1 polymer ?
#
loop_
_entity_poly.entity_id
_entity_poly.type
_entity_poly.pdbx_seq_one_letter_code
_entity_poly.pdbx_strand_id
1 'polypeptide(L)'
;MVEGTSGNVIEGTKGPVLNDTGVYEAKVEVDGIPKKANGGYSTFFPDNMSPQEVVDAINEAYEKRQFKVKTRNTYEGFSKNGMKITMYLDSDEKIISAFPSKE
;
A
#
# COMPACT_ATOMS: atom_id res chain seq x y z
N MET A 1 -12.57 8.31 -5.34
CA MET A 1 -12.89 8.44 -3.91
C MET A 1 -13.95 7.40 -3.59
N VAL A 2 -13.77 6.59 -2.55
CA VAL A 2 -14.82 5.68 -2.09
C VAL A 2 -15.71 6.50 -1.15
N GLU A 3 -16.99 6.64 -1.47
CA GLU A 3 -17.91 7.39 -0.62
C GLU A 3 -18.05 6.70 0.75
N GLY A 4 -18.13 7.51 1.81
CA GLY A 4 -18.31 7.02 3.18
C GLY A 4 -17.03 6.67 3.94
N THR A 5 -15.84 6.97 3.41
CA THR A 5 -14.57 6.79 4.15
C THR A 5 -14.09 8.08 4.80
N SER A 6 -13.61 8.01 6.04
CA SER A 6 -13.00 9.13 6.76
C SER A 6 -11.65 9.61 6.21
N GLY A 7 -10.98 8.77 5.41
CA GLY A 7 -9.63 9.05 4.89
C GLY A 7 -9.64 9.75 3.55
N ASN A 8 -8.84 10.80 3.40
CA ASN A 8 -8.68 11.56 2.16
C ASN A 8 -7.21 11.77 1.80
N VAL A 9 -6.92 11.81 0.50
CA VAL A 9 -5.66 12.35 -0.02
C VAL A 9 -5.73 13.87 0.04
N ILE A 10 -4.69 14.51 0.57
CA ILE A 10 -4.59 15.97 0.60
C ILE A 10 -4.28 16.46 -0.81
N GLU A 11 -5.13 17.32 -1.36
CA GLU A 11 -5.01 17.86 -2.72
C GLU A 11 -3.65 18.55 -2.94
N GLY A 12 -3.09 18.39 -4.14
CA GLY A 12 -1.78 18.95 -4.50
C GLY A 12 -0.56 18.22 -3.90
N THR A 13 -0.76 17.19 -3.08
CA THR A 13 0.35 16.42 -2.47
C THR A 13 0.69 15.12 -3.19
N LYS A 14 -0.09 14.77 -4.22
CA LYS A 14 0.16 13.60 -5.06
C LYS A 14 1.47 13.77 -5.80
N GLY A 15 2.43 12.90 -5.50
CA GLY A 15 3.74 12.85 -6.14
C GLY A 15 3.70 12.17 -7.51
N PRO A 16 4.84 12.16 -8.22
CA PRO A 16 5.00 11.41 -9.46
C PRO A 16 4.92 9.90 -9.19
N VAL A 17 4.74 9.14 -10.28
CA VAL A 17 4.88 7.69 -10.28
C VAL A 17 6.32 7.32 -9.84
N LEU A 18 6.42 6.35 -8.94
CA LEU A 18 7.64 5.96 -8.25
C LEU A 18 8.33 4.73 -8.87
N ASN A 19 7.61 3.95 -9.67
CA ASN A 19 8.11 2.75 -10.33
C ASN A 19 7.26 2.41 -11.57
N ASP A 20 7.72 1.44 -12.35
CA ASP A 20 7.06 1.00 -13.60
C ASP A 20 5.64 0.45 -13.39
N THR A 21 5.29 0.12 -12.15
CA THR A 21 3.96 -0.41 -11.79
C THR A 21 2.96 0.68 -11.43
N GLY A 22 3.34 1.96 -11.49
CA GLY A 22 2.42 3.09 -11.31
C GLY A 22 2.18 3.52 -9.85
N VAL A 23 2.93 2.95 -8.90
CA VAL A 23 2.82 3.30 -7.47
C VAL A 23 3.17 4.76 -7.27
N TYR A 24 2.41 5.49 -6.45
CA TYR A 24 2.71 6.88 -6.12
C TYR A 24 2.58 7.10 -4.61
N GLU A 25 3.04 8.27 -4.15
CA GLU A 25 2.85 8.72 -2.77
C GLU A 25 2.04 10.00 -2.72
N ALA A 26 1.27 10.16 -1.66
CA ALA A 26 0.59 11.41 -1.34
C ALA A 26 0.45 11.57 0.17
N LYS A 27 0.21 12.81 0.64
CA LYS A 27 -0.17 13.03 2.03
C LYS A 27 -1.63 12.69 2.24
N VAL A 28 -1.95 12.24 3.44
CA VAL A 28 -3.31 11.86 3.82
C VAL A 28 -3.75 12.50 5.12
N GLU A 29 -5.05 12.62 5.26
CA GLU A 29 -5.74 12.97 6.51
C GLU A 29 -6.85 11.96 6.79
N VAL A 30 -7.22 11.85 8.07
CA VAL A 30 -8.36 11.06 8.53
C VAL A 30 -9.21 11.96 9.40
N ASP A 31 -10.49 12.09 9.07
CA ASP A 31 -11.42 13.02 9.75
C ASP A 31 -10.87 14.46 9.85
N GLY A 32 -10.21 14.92 8.77
CA GLY A 32 -9.59 16.24 8.70
C GLY A 32 -8.30 16.41 9.49
N ILE A 33 -7.77 15.34 10.11
CA ILE A 33 -6.51 15.36 10.85
C ILE A 33 -5.38 14.81 9.97
N PRO A 34 -4.38 15.63 9.58
CA PRO A 34 -3.26 15.17 8.79
C PRO A 34 -2.45 14.08 9.50
N LYS A 35 -2.11 13.03 8.77
CA LYS A 35 -1.19 11.99 9.24
C LYS A 35 0.17 12.61 9.55
N LYS A 36 0.76 12.23 10.69
CA LYS A 36 2.10 12.69 11.11
C LYS A 36 3.21 11.67 10.85
N ALA A 37 2.88 10.38 10.94
CA ALA A 37 3.84 9.31 10.65
C ALA A 37 4.30 9.36 9.19
N ASN A 38 5.55 8.96 8.93
CA ASN A 38 6.18 9.00 7.59
C ASN A 38 6.11 10.38 6.92
N GLY A 39 6.18 11.46 7.71
CA GLY A 39 6.04 12.84 7.18
C GLY A 39 4.66 13.13 6.57
N GLY A 40 3.67 12.33 6.92
CA GLY A 40 2.30 12.39 6.39
C GLY A 40 2.06 11.59 5.11
N TYR A 41 3.11 11.02 4.51
CA TYR A 41 2.99 10.27 3.26
C TYR A 41 2.49 8.84 3.47
N SER A 42 1.71 8.39 2.50
CA SER A 42 1.34 6.99 2.27
C SER A 42 1.58 6.68 0.79
N THR A 43 1.88 5.42 0.50
CA THR A 43 1.94 4.90 -0.86
C THR A 43 0.56 4.43 -1.30
N PHE A 44 0.30 4.48 -2.60
CA PHE A 44 -0.99 4.18 -3.20
C PHE A 44 -0.82 3.29 -4.43
N PHE A 45 -1.82 2.42 -4.63
CA PHE A 45 -1.99 1.70 -5.88
C PHE A 45 -2.29 2.70 -7.01
N PRO A 46 -1.98 2.36 -8.26
CA PRO A 46 -2.36 3.18 -9.41
C PRO A 46 -3.87 3.46 -9.44
N ASP A 47 -4.27 4.70 -9.74
CA ASP A 47 -5.68 5.11 -9.78
C ASP A 47 -6.53 4.33 -10.80
N ASN A 48 -5.88 3.74 -11.80
CA ASN A 48 -6.53 2.95 -12.85
C ASN A 48 -6.72 1.48 -12.47
N MET A 49 -6.20 1.01 -11.33
CA MET A 49 -6.51 -0.33 -10.83
C MET A 49 -7.91 -0.40 -10.25
N SER A 50 -8.68 -1.38 -10.71
CA SER A 50 -9.93 -1.77 -10.08
C SER A 50 -9.68 -2.37 -8.69
N PRO A 51 -10.69 -2.37 -7.80
CA PRO A 51 -10.59 -3.05 -6.50
C PRO A 51 -10.21 -4.53 -6.62
N GLN A 52 -10.67 -5.22 -7.68
CA GLN A 52 -10.31 -6.61 -7.91
C GLN A 52 -8.83 -6.77 -8.27
N GLU A 53 -8.29 -5.91 -9.14
CA GLU A 53 -6.86 -5.94 -9.48
C GLU A 53 -5.97 -5.64 -8.26
N VAL A 54 -6.41 -4.75 -7.37
CA VAL A 54 -5.72 -4.50 -6.09
C VAL A 54 -5.68 -5.77 -5.23
N VAL A 55 -6.83 -6.45 -5.08
CA VAL A 55 -6.93 -7.70 -4.32
C VAL A 55 -6.08 -8.80 -4.96
N ASP A 56 -6.12 -8.94 -6.28
CA ASP A 56 -5.33 -9.93 -7.02
C ASP A 56 -3.83 -9.69 -6.85
N ALA A 57 -3.37 -8.44 -6.94
CA ALA A 57 -1.96 -8.09 -6.73
C ALA A 57 -1.49 -8.42 -5.31
N ILE A 58 -2.32 -8.17 -4.30
CA ILE A 58 -2.03 -8.52 -2.90
C ILE A 58 -1.95 -10.04 -2.74
N ASN A 59 -2.91 -10.79 -3.28
CA ASN A 59 -2.92 -12.26 -3.19
C ASN A 59 -1.70 -12.87 -3.89
N GLU A 60 -1.36 -12.40 -5.09
CA GLU A 60 -0.20 -12.86 -5.83
C GLU A 60 1.11 -12.62 -5.08
N ALA A 61 1.25 -11.44 -4.45
CA ALA A 61 2.41 -11.12 -3.61
C ALA A 61 2.43 -11.95 -2.33
N TYR A 62 1.26 -12.19 -1.70
CA TYR A 62 1.14 -12.97 -0.47
C TYR A 62 1.61 -14.42 -0.65
N GLU A 63 1.26 -15.06 -1.78
CA GLU A 63 1.68 -16.44 -2.09
C GLU A 63 3.20 -16.59 -2.19
N LYS A 64 3.90 -15.53 -2.59
CA LYS A 64 5.37 -15.52 -2.78
C LYS A 64 6.09 -14.67 -1.73
N ARG A 65 5.41 -14.32 -0.64
CA ARG A 65 5.92 -13.39 0.36
C ARG A 65 7.16 -13.95 1.06
N GLN A 66 8.05 -13.05 1.44
CA GLN A 66 9.23 -13.34 2.23
C GLN A 66 9.22 -12.49 3.49
N PHE A 67 9.64 -13.07 4.60
CA PHE A 67 9.77 -12.35 5.85
C PHE A 67 10.87 -11.28 5.75
N LYS A 68 10.54 -10.04 6.10
CA LYS A 68 11.51 -8.95 6.15
C LYS A 68 12.33 -9.04 7.42
N VAL A 69 13.58 -9.45 7.28
CA VAL A 69 14.52 -9.64 8.40
C VAL A 69 14.61 -8.36 9.25
N LYS A 70 14.75 -8.52 10.58
CA LYS A 70 14.79 -7.44 11.57
C LYS A 70 13.48 -6.65 11.73
N THR A 71 12.35 -7.24 11.32
CA THR A 71 11.01 -6.73 11.63
C THR A 71 10.26 -7.71 12.53
N ARG A 72 9.10 -7.31 13.07
CA ARG A 72 8.28 -8.18 13.90
C ARG A 72 7.40 -9.11 13.07
N ASN A 73 6.73 -8.56 12.07
CA ASN A 73 5.70 -9.25 11.31
C ASN A 73 5.55 -8.69 9.89
N THR A 74 6.61 -8.06 9.37
CA THR A 74 6.60 -7.48 8.03
C THR A 74 7.02 -8.52 7.00
N TYR A 75 6.26 -8.61 5.93
CA TYR A 75 6.53 -9.46 4.79
C TYR A 75 6.52 -8.63 3.51
N GLU A 76 7.28 -9.05 2.52
CA GLU A 76 7.35 -8.42 1.21
C GLU A 76 7.19 -9.49 0.13
N GLY A 77 6.41 -9.18 -0.90
CA GLY A 77 6.22 -10.05 -2.05
C GLY A 77 6.01 -9.22 -3.31
N PHE A 78 6.04 -9.90 -4.47
CA PHE A 78 5.82 -9.28 -5.76
C PHE A 78 4.61 -9.91 -6.44
N SER A 79 3.70 -9.08 -6.93
CA SER A 79 2.63 -9.53 -7.83
C SER A 79 3.21 -9.95 -9.19
N LYS A 80 2.38 -10.52 -10.07
CA LYS A 80 2.82 -10.95 -11.42
C LYS A 80 3.31 -9.80 -12.29
N ASN A 81 2.81 -8.58 -12.08
CA ASN A 81 3.25 -7.40 -12.84
C ASN A 81 4.51 -6.74 -12.24
N GLY A 82 5.12 -7.36 -11.21
CA GLY A 82 6.33 -6.85 -10.56
C GLY A 82 6.06 -5.82 -9.47
N MET A 83 4.81 -5.57 -9.09
CA MET A 83 4.50 -4.61 -8.03
C MET A 83 4.90 -5.19 -6.67
N LYS A 84 5.79 -4.48 -5.98
CA LYS A 84 6.18 -4.82 -4.62
C LYS A 84 5.04 -4.48 -3.66
N ILE A 85 4.58 -5.47 -2.92
CA ILE A 85 3.60 -5.33 -1.85
C ILE A 85 4.28 -5.60 -0.52
N THR A 86 4.16 -4.66 0.42
CA THR A 86 4.55 -4.83 1.81
C THR A 86 3.32 -5.13 2.65
N MET A 87 3.46 -6.06 3.58
CA MET A 87 2.35 -6.62 4.34
C MET A 87 2.73 -6.77 5.80
N TYR A 88 1.76 -6.56 6.69
CA TYR A 88 1.86 -6.95 8.09
C TYR A 88 0.94 -8.14 8.34
N LEU A 89 1.48 -9.21 8.90
CA LEU A 89 0.72 -10.42 9.21
C LEU A 89 0.50 -10.57 10.71
N ASP A 90 -0.61 -11.20 11.11
CA ASP A 90 -0.81 -11.66 12.48
C ASP A 90 -0.13 -13.02 12.72
N SER A 91 -0.33 -13.59 13.92
CA SER A 91 0.24 -14.89 14.29
C SER A 91 -0.38 -16.08 13.54
N ASP A 92 -1.55 -15.91 12.94
CA ASP A 92 -2.23 -16.91 12.10
C ASP A 92 -1.88 -16.73 10.61
N GLU A 93 -0.86 -15.90 10.31
CA GLU A 93 -0.47 -15.47 8.97
C GLU A 93 -1.54 -14.68 8.19
N LYS A 94 -2.59 -14.18 8.85
CA LYS A 94 -3.61 -13.36 8.20
C LYS A 94 -3.10 -11.95 8.00
N ILE A 95 -3.54 -11.33 6.91
CA ILE A 95 -3.17 -9.96 6.56
C ILE A 95 -3.85 -8.98 7.52
N ILE A 96 -3.05 -8.22 8.26
CA ILE A 96 -3.50 -7.05 9.03
C ILE A 96 -3.60 -5.84 8.09
N SER A 97 -2.60 -5.67 7.22
CA SER A 97 -2.54 -4.60 6.22
C SER A 97 -1.62 -5.00 5.08
N ALA A 98 -1.93 -4.54 3.87
CA ALA A 98 -1.11 -4.70 2.68
C ALA A 98 -1.17 -3.41 1.85
N PHE A 99 -0.02 -2.96 1.36
CA PHE A 99 0.12 -1.72 0.58
C PHE A 99 1.28 -1.83 -0.41
N PRO A 100 1.23 -1.11 -1.55
CA PRO A 100 2.35 -1.11 -2.48
C PRO A 100 3.50 -0.34 -1.85
N SER A 101 4.73 -0.79 -2.06
CA SER A 101 5.91 -0.11 -1.53
C SER A 101 6.88 0.25 -2.64
N LYS A 102 7.74 1.22 -2.33
CA LYS A 102 8.93 1.49 -3.13
C LYS A 102 9.86 0.29 -3.04
N GLU A 103 10.59 0.01 -4.12
CA GLU A 103 11.54 -1.10 -4.25
C GLU A 103 12.47 -1.25 -3.03
#